data_AF-A0A9E0QP03-F1
#
_entry.id   AF-A0A9E0QP03-F1
#
_cell.length_a   1.000
_cell.length_b   1.000
_cell.length_c   1.000
_cell.angle_alpha   90.00
_cell.angle_beta   90.00
_cell.angle_gamma   90.00
#
_symmetry.space_group_name_H-M   'P 1'
#
loop_
_entity.id
_entity.type
_entity.pdbx_description
1 polymer ?
#
loop_
_entity_poly.entity_id
_entity_poly.type
_entity_poly.pdbx_seq_one_letter_code
_entity_poly.pdbx_strand_id
1 'polypeptide(L)'
;MKMNKLFLILLLGFVSVAANAGEVMVVVPPSYTSDTDTDDSVYAGLKWTLNKGTKPEVVVGYRHARVKSNGDVDGGDLSFSFTLLDGFKPGKIRTKYFDGKEKAQGEVSVGYDFANGLFVGAGAKAPYSNLGVDYLLSADNPWEAYFILDTLKEYDVPRKKANCPEGYTFNSGTCEFDGFMKLR
;
A
#
# COMPACT_ATOMS: atom_id res chain seq x y z
N MET A 1 -36.60 7.56 36.09
CA MET A 1 -35.45 8.14 36.81
C MET A 1 -34.67 8.99 35.80
N LYS A 2 -35.08 10.25 35.61
CA LYS A 2 -34.53 11.49 36.19
C LYS A 2 -33.13 11.87 35.64
N MET A 3 -33.21 12.80 34.68
CA MET A 3 -32.22 13.69 34.10
C MET A 3 -31.28 14.32 35.15
N ASN A 4 -30.01 14.56 34.80
CA ASN A 4 -29.24 15.60 35.47
C ASN A 4 -28.49 16.50 34.46
N LYS A 5 -28.81 17.79 34.53
CA LYS A 5 -28.20 18.91 33.82
C LYS A 5 -27.21 19.57 34.78
N LEU A 6 -25.96 19.81 34.40
CA LEU A 6 -25.02 20.74 35.06
C LEU A 6 -23.70 20.72 34.26
N PHE A 7 -22.99 21.81 33.95
CA PHE A 7 -23.22 23.25 33.98
C PHE A 7 -22.15 23.84 33.03
N LEU A 8 -22.52 24.89 32.30
CA LEU A 8 -21.65 25.66 31.41
C LEU A 8 -20.63 26.45 32.26
N ILE A 9 -19.32 26.32 31.99
CA ILE A 9 -18.29 27.22 32.55
C ILE A 9 -17.62 27.94 31.38
N LEU A 10 -18.05 29.18 31.18
CA LEU A 10 -17.45 30.16 30.28
C LEU A 10 -16.27 30.82 31.02
N LEU A 11 -15.05 30.40 30.72
CA LEU A 11 -13.84 31.09 31.19
C LEU A 11 -13.35 32.04 30.09
N LEU A 12 -13.79 33.30 30.18
CA LEU A 12 -13.20 34.44 29.50
C LEU A 12 -11.82 34.72 30.11
N GLY A 13 -10.80 34.06 29.60
CA GLY A 13 -9.40 34.42 29.84
C GLY A 13 -9.00 35.57 28.92
N PHE A 14 -9.17 36.82 29.38
CA PHE A 14 -8.49 37.96 28.78
C PHE A 14 -6.99 37.82 29.07
N VAL A 15 -6.23 37.31 28.11
CA VAL A 15 -4.76 37.41 28.13
C VAL A 15 -4.41 38.84 27.72
N SER A 16 -3.88 39.61 28.67
CA SER A 16 -3.36 40.95 28.42
C SER A 16 -2.13 40.83 27.51
N VAL A 17 -2.24 41.25 26.26
CA VAL A 17 -1.09 41.31 25.34
C VAL A 17 -0.29 42.56 25.69
N ALA A 18 0.93 42.39 26.20
CA ALA A 18 1.91 43.46 26.23
C ALA A 18 2.24 43.85 24.78
N ALA A 19 1.99 45.11 24.43
CA ALA A 19 2.31 45.66 23.12
C ALA A 19 3.85 45.77 22.98
N ASN A 20 4.46 44.69 22.53
CA ASN A 20 5.80 44.75 21.95
C ASN A 20 5.65 45.30 20.53
N ALA A 21 6.35 46.39 20.21
CA ALA A 21 6.56 46.85 18.84
C ALA A 21 7.57 45.95 18.10
N GLY A 22 7.30 44.64 18.12
CA GLY A 22 7.98 43.65 17.31
C GLY A 22 7.02 43.19 16.21
N GLU A 23 7.52 43.06 14.99
CA GLU A 23 6.77 42.50 13.87
C GLU A 23 6.14 41.17 14.30
N VAL A 24 4.81 41.11 14.35
CA VAL A 24 4.08 39.86 14.58
C VAL A 24 4.25 39.05 13.29
N MET A 25 5.20 38.12 13.29
CA MET A 25 5.28 37.12 12.22
C MET A 25 3.99 36.31 12.24
N VAL A 26 3.13 36.51 11.25
CA VAL A 26 1.91 35.73 11.06
C VAL A 26 2.33 34.33 10.63
N VAL A 27 2.38 33.40 11.59
CA VAL A 27 2.67 31.99 11.31
C VAL A 27 1.39 31.33 10.80
N VAL A 28 1.40 30.89 9.54
CA VAL A 28 0.27 30.16 8.94
C VAL A 28 0.54 28.66 8.99
N PRO A 29 -0.40 27.84 9.50
CA PRO A 29 -0.22 26.39 9.45
C PRO A 29 -0.26 25.89 8.00
N PRO A 30 0.65 24.96 7.61
CA PRO A 30 0.61 24.35 6.29
C PRO A 30 -0.64 23.47 6.13
N SER A 31 -1.16 23.42 4.91
CA SER A 31 -2.07 22.35 4.50
C SER A 31 -1.27 21.20 3.91
N TYR A 32 -1.80 19.97 3.94
CA TYR A 32 -1.14 18.80 3.36
C TYR A 32 -2.01 18.21 2.27
N THR A 33 -1.44 18.01 1.08
CA THR A 33 -2.08 17.27 0.00
C THR A 33 -1.52 15.85 -0.06
N SER A 34 -2.43 14.89 -0.25
CA SER A 34 -2.09 13.50 -0.48
C SER A 34 -1.29 13.36 -1.78
N ASP A 35 -0.26 12.53 -1.73
CA ASP A 35 0.51 12.12 -2.91
C ASP A 35 0.30 10.62 -3.17
N THR A 36 0.54 10.22 -4.42
CA THR A 36 0.50 8.82 -4.87
C THR A 36 1.74 8.56 -5.71
N ASP A 37 2.44 7.47 -5.42
CA ASP A 37 3.58 6.99 -6.20
C ASP A 37 3.25 5.66 -6.87
N THR A 38 4.04 5.31 -7.89
CA THR A 38 3.92 4.05 -8.64
C THR A 38 5.19 3.23 -8.47
N ASP A 39 5.04 1.98 -8.06
CA ASP A 39 6.13 1.00 -7.96
C ASP A 39 5.90 -0.13 -8.97
N ASP A 40 6.83 -0.24 -9.92
CA ASP A 40 6.88 -1.29 -10.94
C ASP A 40 8.06 -2.22 -10.64
N SER A 41 7.74 -3.46 -10.30
CA SER A 41 8.72 -4.43 -9.82
C SER A 41 8.67 -5.73 -10.61
N VAL A 42 9.84 -6.20 -11.06
CA VAL A 42 10.03 -7.59 -11.52
C VAL A 42 10.56 -8.40 -10.35
N TYR A 43 10.04 -9.60 -10.16
CA TYR A 43 10.43 -10.44 -9.04
C TYR A 43 10.59 -11.91 -9.43
N ALA A 44 11.30 -12.61 -8.56
CA ALA A 44 11.40 -14.06 -8.58
C ALA A 44 11.02 -14.62 -7.22
N GLY A 45 10.59 -15.88 -7.19
CA GLY A 45 10.24 -16.56 -5.95
C GLY A 45 10.20 -18.07 -6.09
N LEU A 46 10.03 -18.72 -4.95
CA LEU A 46 9.82 -20.16 -4.82
C LEU A 46 8.43 -20.40 -4.24
N LYS A 47 7.63 -21.22 -4.90
CA LYS A 47 6.26 -21.57 -4.52
C LYS A 47 6.18 -23.02 -4.12
N TRP A 48 5.58 -23.28 -2.96
CA TRP A 48 5.21 -24.62 -2.52
C TRP A 48 3.71 -24.74 -2.49
N THR A 49 3.18 -25.79 -3.11
CA THR A 49 1.76 -26.11 -3.10
C THR A 49 1.53 -27.28 -2.14
N LEU A 50 0.72 -27.06 -1.11
CA LEU A 50 0.33 -28.08 -0.16
C LEU A 50 -0.39 -29.20 -0.93
N ASN A 51 -0.10 -30.46 -0.59
CA ASN A 51 -0.59 -31.67 -1.27
C ASN A 51 0.10 -32.03 -2.62
N LYS A 52 1.03 -31.21 -3.13
CA LYS A 52 1.85 -31.55 -4.32
C LYS A 52 3.30 -31.97 -3.99
N GLY A 53 3.61 -32.13 -2.70
CA GLY A 53 4.93 -32.56 -2.21
C GLY A 53 5.80 -31.41 -1.71
N THR A 54 7.10 -31.66 -1.55
CA THR A 54 8.07 -30.70 -0.98
C THR A 54 8.88 -29.92 -2.02
N LYS A 55 8.73 -30.26 -3.31
CA LYS A 55 9.47 -29.63 -4.41
C LYS A 55 8.89 -28.25 -4.73
N PRO A 56 9.68 -27.17 -4.68
CA PRO A 56 9.19 -25.85 -5.07
C PRO A 56 9.10 -25.71 -6.59
N GLU A 57 8.13 -24.90 -7.02
CA GLU A 57 8.09 -24.28 -8.33
C GLU A 57 8.84 -22.94 -8.27
N VAL A 58 9.55 -22.59 -9.34
CA VAL A 58 10.06 -21.23 -9.53
C VAL A 58 8.93 -20.35 -10.02
N VAL A 59 8.78 -19.16 -9.47
CA VAL A 59 7.86 -18.13 -9.93
C VAL A 59 8.66 -16.92 -10.41
N VAL A 60 8.27 -16.36 -11.54
CA VAL A 60 8.72 -15.04 -11.98
C VAL A 60 7.50 -14.19 -12.27
N GLY A 61 7.56 -12.90 -11.97
CA GLY A 61 6.42 -12.04 -12.16
C GLY A 61 6.78 -10.58 -12.31
N TYR A 62 5.79 -9.83 -12.74
CA TYR A 62 5.78 -8.38 -12.80
C TYR A 62 4.61 -7.88 -11.97
N ARG A 63 4.87 -6.88 -11.13
CA ARG A 63 3.91 -6.29 -10.22
C ARG A 63 3.90 -4.78 -10.39
N HIS A 64 2.71 -4.23 -10.55
CA HIS A 64 2.45 -2.80 -10.62
C HIS A 64 1.62 -2.39 -9.41
N ALA A 65 2.14 -1.48 -8.59
CA ALA A 65 1.50 -1.00 -7.38
C ALA A 65 1.36 0.52 -7.39
N ARG A 66 0.22 1.02 -6.92
CA ARG A 66 0.01 2.42 -6.58
C ARG A 66 0.05 2.56 -5.06
N VAL A 67 0.93 3.41 -4.56
CA VAL A 67 1.17 3.61 -3.14
C VAL A 67 0.76 5.03 -2.76
N LYS A 68 -0.26 5.15 -1.91
CA LYS A 68 -0.75 6.45 -1.44
C LYS A 68 0.03 6.87 -0.19
N SER A 69 0.15 8.18 0.02
CA SER A 69 0.82 8.79 1.19
C SER A 69 0.23 8.45 2.57
N ASN A 70 -0.87 7.69 2.63
CA ASN A 70 -1.47 7.13 3.84
C ASN A 70 -1.17 5.62 4.03
N GLY A 71 -0.28 5.06 3.20
CA GLY A 71 0.10 3.64 3.20
C GLY A 71 -0.88 2.72 2.47
N ASP A 72 -1.97 3.23 1.88
CA ASP A 72 -2.84 2.40 1.05
C ASP A 72 -2.11 1.97 -0.21
N VAL A 73 -2.22 0.69 -0.54
CA VAL A 73 -1.59 0.09 -1.71
C VAL A 73 -2.63 -0.73 -2.48
N ASP A 74 -2.73 -0.46 -3.78
CA ASP A 74 -3.60 -1.20 -4.70
C ASP A 74 -2.89 -1.40 -6.05
N GLY A 75 -3.24 -2.48 -6.77
CA GLY A 75 -2.56 -2.76 -8.03
C GLY A 75 -2.82 -4.14 -8.63
N GLY A 76 -1.94 -4.51 -9.56
CA GLY A 76 -2.02 -5.75 -10.34
C GLY A 76 -0.69 -6.52 -10.40
N ASP A 77 -0.79 -7.83 -10.55
CA ASP A 77 0.34 -8.76 -10.64
C ASP A 77 0.11 -9.74 -11.79
N LEU A 78 1.15 -10.00 -12.59
CA LEU A 78 1.19 -11.06 -13.58
C LEU A 78 2.40 -11.95 -13.31
N SER A 79 2.18 -13.26 -13.17
CA SER A 79 3.22 -14.21 -12.83
C SER A 79 3.11 -15.53 -13.57
N PHE A 80 4.25 -16.19 -13.73
CA PHE A 80 4.43 -17.48 -14.37
C PHE A 80 5.22 -18.40 -13.44
N SER A 81 4.77 -19.66 -13.29
CA SER A 81 5.48 -20.68 -12.53
C SER A 81 6.02 -21.81 -13.41
N PHE A 82 7.13 -22.40 -12.98
CA PHE A 82 7.80 -23.50 -13.66
C PHE A 82 8.35 -24.51 -12.64
N THR A 83 8.23 -25.80 -12.94
CA THR A 83 8.98 -26.84 -12.22
C THR A 83 10.31 -27.09 -12.94
N LEU A 84 11.41 -27.19 -12.19
CA LEU A 84 12.75 -27.45 -12.74
C LEU A 84 13.32 -28.82 -12.33
N LEU A 85 12.92 -29.35 -11.17
CA LEU A 85 13.55 -30.52 -10.54
C LEU A 85 13.30 -31.84 -11.28
N ASP A 86 12.23 -31.96 -12.06
CA ASP A 86 11.86 -33.17 -12.83
C ASP A 86 11.78 -32.87 -14.35
N GLY A 87 12.62 -31.94 -14.81
CA GLY A 87 12.57 -31.35 -16.15
C GLY A 87 11.75 -30.06 -16.19
N PHE A 88 12.02 -29.23 -17.19
CA PHE A 88 11.30 -27.97 -17.40
C PHE A 88 9.83 -28.25 -17.74
N LYS A 89 8.93 -27.89 -16.83
CA LYS A 89 7.48 -28.00 -17.04
C LYS A 89 6.81 -26.67 -16.69
N PRO A 90 5.99 -26.10 -17.60
CA PRO A 90 5.18 -24.93 -17.26
C PRO A 90 4.16 -25.31 -16.18
N GLY A 91 4.06 -24.47 -15.15
CA GLY A 91 3.14 -24.66 -14.04
C GLY A 91 1.84 -23.87 -14.26
N LYS A 92 1.82 -22.61 -13.81
CA LYS A 92 0.65 -21.73 -13.90
C LYS A 92 1.02 -20.37 -14.47
N ILE A 93 0.13 -19.79 -15.27
CA ILE A 93 0.06 -18.34 -15.48
C ILE A 93 -1.03 -17.78 -14.57
N ARG A 94 -0.74 -16.68 -13.87
CA ARG A 94 -1.64 -16.07 -12.89
C ARG A 94 -1.66 -14.56 -13.05
N THR A 95 -2.85 -13.98 -13.04
CA THR A 95 -3.06 -12.55 -12.84
C THR A 95 -3.74 -12.32 -11.50
N LYS A 96 -3.31 -11.31 -10.75
CA LYS A 96 -3.92 -10.92 -9.47
C LYS A 96 -4.30 -9.44 -9.47
N TYR A 97 -5.37 -9.14 -8.75
CA TYR A 97 -5.63 -7.81 -8.19
C TYR A 97 -5.33 -7.84 -6.70
N PHE A 98 -4.77 -6.76 -6.16
CA PHE A 98 -4.50 -6.64 -4.74
C PHE A 98 -4.87 -5.26 -4.20
N ASP A 99 -5.22 -5.24 -2.91
CA ASP A 99 -5.58 -4.05 -2.14
C ASP A 99 -5.20 -4.24 -0.67
N GLY A 100 -4.74 -3.18 -0.01
CA GLY A 100 -4.46 -3.19 1.42
C GLY A 100 -3.46 -2.11 1.82
N LYS A 101 -2.53 -2.49 2.70
CA LYS A 101 -1.48 -1.62 3.24
C LYS A 101 -0.10 -2.02 2.74
N GLU A 102 0.87 -1.13 2.90
CA GLU A 102 2.25 -1.31 2.46
C GLU A 102 2.92 -2.57 3.03
N LYS A 103 2.45 -3.05 4.19
CA LYS A 103 2.96 -4.26 4.87
C LYS A 103 2.07 -5.50 4.75
N ALA A 104 0.84 -5.35 4.28
CA ALA A 104 -0.12 -6.45 4.18
C ALA A 104 -1.18 -6.15 3.13
N GLN A 105 -1.27 -6.98 2.09
CA GLN A 105 -2.28 -6.86 1.04
C GLN A 105 -3.12 -8.13 0.94
N GLY A 106 -4.42 -7.98 0.74
CA GLY A 106 -5.29 -9.05 0.27
C GLY A 106 -5.19 -9.17 -1.26
N GLU A 107 -5.32 -10.39 -1.77
CA GLU A 107 -5.22 -10.67 -3.20
C GLU A 107 -6.38 -11.55 -3.68
N VAL A 108 -6.87 -11.27 -4.88
CA VAL A 108 -7.75 -12.16 -5.65
C VAL A 108 -7.12 -12.41 -7.01
N SER A 109 -7.29 -13.61 -7.55
CA SER A 109 -6.58 -14.04 -8.74
C SER A 109 -7.39 -14.93 -9.63
N VAL A 110 -7.02 -14.92 -10.91
CA VAL A 110 -7.48 -15.84 -11.93
C VAL A 110 -6.27 -16.31 -12.73
N GLY A 111 -6.36 -17.49 -13.31
CA GLY A 111 -5.25 -18.00 -14.11
C GLY A 111 -5.56 -19.31 -14.81
N TYR A 112 -4.51 -19.83 -15.43
CA TYR A 112 -4.53 -21.13 -16.11
C TYR A 112 -3.36 -21.97 -15.58
N ASP A 113 -3.70 -23.15 -15.08
CA ASP A 113 -2.78 -24.23 -14.75
C ASP A 113 -2.64 -25.12 -15.98
N PHE A 114 -1.43 -25.28 -16.51
CA PHE A 114 -1.19 -26.07 -17.72
C PHE A 114 -1.50 -27.56 -17.56
N ALA A 115 -1.62 -28.06 -16.32
CA ALA A 115 -2.04 -29.42 -16.02
C ALA A 115 -3.54 -29.53 -15.68
N ASN A 116 -4.14 -28.51 -15.04
CA ASN A 116 -5.48 -28.61 -14.46
C ASN A 116 -6.53 -27.63 -15.04
N GLY A 117 -6.14 -26.77 -15.98
CA GLY A 117 -7.03 -25.80 -16.61
C GLY A 117 -7.22 -24.51 -15.81
N LEU A 118 -8.38 -23.86 -15.99
CA LEU A 118 -8.66 -22.56 -15.38
C LEU A 118 -8.80 -22.67 -13.85
N PHE A 119 -8.36 -21.63 -13.15
CA PHE A 119 -8.53 -21.51 -11.71
C PHE A 119 -8.82 -20.09 -11.28
N VAL A 120 -9.41 -19.97 -10.10
CA VAL A 120 -9.53 -18.73 -9.33
C VAL A 120 -8.81 -18.89 -8.01
N GLY A 121 -8.40 -17.81 -7.37
CA GLY A 121 -7.73 -17.93 -6.07
C GLY A 121 -7.80 -16.66 -5.24
N ALA A 122 -7.54 -16.80 -3.96
CA ALA A 122 -7.46 -15.70 -3.01
C ALA A 122 -6.23 -15.89 -2.12
N GLY A 123 -5.68 -14.80 -1.61
CA GLY A 123 -4.48 -14.86 -0.78
C GLY A 123 -4.19 -13.58 -0.03
N ALA A 124 -3.06 -13.59 0.67
CA ALA A 124 -2.49 -12.45 1.35
C ALA A 124 -0.98 -12.36 1.07
N LYS A 125 -0.50 -11.13 0.89
CA LYS A 125 0.91 -10.82 0.69
C LYS A 125 1.45 -10.00 1.84
N ALA A 126 2.62 -10.39 2.34
CA ALA A 126 3.46 -9.63 3.24
C ALA A 126 4.86 -9.47 2.59
N PRO A 127 5.78 -8.68 3.17
CA PRO A 127 7.14 -8.60 2.64
C PRO A 127 7.77 -9.98 2.53
N TYR A 128 8.36 -10.25 1.36
CA TYR A 128 9.04 -11.49 0.97
C TYR A 128 8.18 -12.75 0.97
N SER A 129 6.86 -12.65 1.20
CA SER A 129 6.01 -13.82 1.40
C SER A 129 4.59 -13.65 0.87
N ASN A 130 4.02 -14.73 0.36
CA ASN A 130 2.63 -14.80 -0.07
C ASN A 130 2.03 -16.12 0.40
N LEU A 131 0.80 -16.08 0.89
CA LEU A 131 0.00 -17.27 1.18
C LEU A 131 -1.31 -17.19 0.39
N GLY A 132 -1.81 -18.32 -0.07
CA GLY A 132 -3.09 -18.32 -0.77
C GLY A 132 -3.67 -19.69 -0.99
N VAL A 133 -4.85 -19.69 -1.58
CA VAL A 133 -5.58 -20.88 -1.98
C VAL A 133 -6.13 -20.68 -3.38
N ASP A 134 -5.94 -21.68 -4.23
CA ASP A 134 -6.56 -21.76 -5.55
C ASP A 134 -7.70 -22.77 -5.54
N TYR A 135 -8.75 -22.47 -6.31
CA TYR A 135 -9.83 -23.36 -6.69
C TYR A 135 -9.72 -23.66 -8.19
N LEU A 136 -9.33 -24.88 -8.52
CA LEU A 136 -9.20 -25.40 -9.88
C LEU A 136 -10.58 -25.81 -10.40
N LEU A 137 -11.02 -25.24 -11.51
CA LEU A 137 -12.40 -25.41 -12.01
C LEU A 137 -12.66 -26.77 -12.68
N SER A 138 -11.60 -27.50 -13.03
CA SER A 138 -11.70 -28.74 -13.81
C SER A 138 -10.97 -29.92 -13.17
N ALA A 139 -10.53 -29.80 -11.92
CA ALA A 139 -9.77 -30.85 -11.23
C ALA A 139 -10.64 -31.64 -10.25
N ASP A 140 -10.34 -32.93 -10.08
CA ASP A 140 -11.03 -33.81 -9.13
C ASP A 140 -10.79 -33.39 -7.67
N ASN A 141 -9.58 -32.92 -7.36
CA ASN A 141 -9.28 -32.24 -6.10
C ASN A 141 -9.06 -30.75 -6.37
N PRO A 142 -10.10 -29.91 -6.22
CA PRO A 142 -10.05 -28.55 -6.73
C PRO A 142 -9.24 -27.59 -5.85
N TRP A 143 -8.94 -27.94 -4.60
CA TRP A 143 -8.34 -27.02 -3.63
C TRP A 143 -6.82 -27.15 -3.55
N GLU A 144 -6.12 -26.04 -3.77
CA GLU A 144 -4.67 -25.95 -3.64
C GLU A 144 -4.25 -24.78 -2.77
N ALA A 145 -3.92 -25.06 -1.51
CA ALA A 145 -3.24 -24.08 -0.67
C ALA A 145 -1.76 -23.98 -1.07
N TYR A 146 -1.19 -22.79 -1.02
CA TYR A 146 0.20 -22.57 -1.37
C TYR A 146 0.84 -21.49 -0.49
N PHE A 147 2.17 -21.50 -0.45
CA PHE A 147 2.96 -20.39 0.05
C PHE A 147 4.10 -20.08 -0.92
N ILE A 148 4.50 -18.81 -0.99
CA ILE A 148 5.56 -18.30 -1.86
C ILE A 148 6.53 -17.50 -1.00
N LEU A 149 7.83 -17.71 -1.21
CA LEU A 149 8.88 -16.76 -0.82
C LEU A 149 9.35 -16.03 -2.07
N ASP A 150 9.35 -14.71 -2.05
CA ASP A 150 9.72 -13.89 -3.20
C ASP A 150 10.61 -12.70 -2.82
N THR A 151 11.10 -11.99 -3.83
CA THR A 151 12.01 -10.85 -3.66
C THR A 151 11.29 -9.53 -3.41
N LEU A 152 9.96 -9.50 -3.31
CA LEU A 152 9.21 -8.25 -3.14
C LEU A 152 9.24 -7.81 -1.67
N LYS A 153 9.83 -6.65 -1.42
CA LYS A 153 9.90 -5.98 -0.12
C LYS A 153 8.62 -5.18 0.20
N GLU A 154 8.58 -4.55 1.37
CA GLU A 154 7.56 -3.52 1.66
C GLU A 154 7.72 -2.30 0.75
N TYR A 155 6.61 -1.60 0.48
CA TYR A 155 6.63 -0.39 -0.35
C TYR A 155 7.07 0.84 0.43
N ASP A 156 7.78 1.73 -0.25
CA ASP A 156 8.15 3.04 0.26
C ASP A 156 6.93 3.99 0.17
N VAL A 157 6.45 4.50 1.31
CA VAL A 157 5.27 5.38 1.35
C VAL A 157 5.65 6.82 0.99
N PRO A 158 5.03 7.44 -0.03
CA PRO A 158 5.38 8.80 -0.42
C PRO A 158 4.99 9.79 0.66
N ARG A 159 5.82 10.83 0.85
CA ARG A 159 5.55 11.88 1.83
C ARG A 159 4.41 12.78 1.34
N LYS A 160 3.57 13.23 2.27
CA LYS A 160 2.58 14.28 1.98
C LYS A 160 3.28 15.57 1.58
N LYS A 161 2.72 16.28 0.59
CA LYS A 161 3.23 17.58 0.15
C LYS A 161 2.63 18.67 1.03
N ALA A 162 3.47 19.47 1.66
CA ALA A 162 3.05 20.67 2.38
C ALA A 162 2.75 21.78 1.36
N ASN A 163 1.58 22.39 1.46
CA ASN A 163 1.21 23.56 0.68
C ASN A 163 1.04 24.76 1.59
N CYS A 164 1.68 25.85 1.20
CA CYS A 164 1.56 27.14 1.82
C CYS A 164 0.69 28.07 0.95
N PRO A 165 0.02 29.06 1.56
CA PRO A 165 -0.65 30.13 0.81
C PRO A 165 0.33 30.88 -0.09
N GLU A 166 -0.20 31.57 -1.10
CA GLU A 166 0.61 32.42 -1.99
C GLU A 166 1.39 33.48 -1.18
N GLY A 167 2.69 33.64 -1.48
CA GLY A 167 3.59 34.51 -0.73
C GLY A 167 4.20 33.87 0.53
N TYR A 168 3.99 32.57 0.77
CA TYR A 168 4.59 31.84 1.89
C TYR A 168 5.38 30.61 1.42
N THR A 169 6.49 30.32 2.07
CA THR A 169 7.32 29.13 1.85
C THR A 169 7.29 28.20 3.06
N PHE A 170 7.27 26.89 2.83
CA PHE A 170 7.30 25.91 3.92
C PHE A 170 8.71 25.84 4.51
N ASN A 171 8.85 26.20 5.78
CA ASN A 171 10.08 26.09 6.56
C ASN A 171 9.78 25.38 7.88
N SER A 172 10.46 24.25 8.11
CA SER A 172 10.53 23.56 9.40
C SER A 172 9.19 23.33 10.13
N GLY A 173 8.12 23.05 9.38
CA GLY A 173 6.79 22.74 9.94
C GLY A 173 5.77 23.89 9.87
N THR A 174 6.19 25.08 9.44
CA THR A 174 5.33 26.27 9.31
C THR A 174 5.45 26.91 7.94
N CYS A 175 4.42 27.63 7.51
CA CYS A 175 4.52 28.51 6.36
C CYS A 175 4.99 29.89 6.82
N GLU A 176 6.18 30.26 6.37
CA GLU A 176 6.80 31.56 6.63
C GLU A 176 6.58 32.48 5.44
N PHE A 177 6.27 33.75 5.68
CA PHE A 177 6.03 34.73 4.62
C PHE A 177 7.35 35.02 3.89
N ASP A 178 7.38 34.75 2.59
CA ASP A 178 8.48 35.10 1.71
C ASP A 178 8.23 36.54 1.29
N GLY A 179 9.02 37.50 1.80
CA GLY A 179 8.77 38.95 1.77
C GLY A 179 8.61 39.62 0.39
N PHE A 180 8.44 38.87 -0.69
CA PHE A 180 8.22 39.37 -2.05
C PHE A 180 6.73 39.65 -2.31
N MET A 181 6.28 40.81 -1.86
CA MET A 181 5.10 41.45 -2.44
C MET A 181 5.43 41.82 -3.89
N LYS A 182 4.96 41.03 -4.87
CA LYS A 182 4.98 41.41 -6.29
C LYS A 182 4.01 42.59 -6.48
N LEU A 183 4.51 43.80 -6.28
CA LEU A 183 3.79 45.03 -6.63
C LEU A 183 3.55 45.03 -8.14
N ARG A 184 2.28 45.00 -8.54
CA ARG A 184 1.83 45.25 -9.91
C ARG A 184 1.64 46.75 -10.12
#